data_AF-A0A7W8W221-F1
#
_entry.id   AF-A0A7W8W221-F1
#
_cell.length_a   1.000
_cell.length_b   1.000
_cell.length_c   1.000
_cell.angle_alpha   90.00
_cell.angle_beta   90.00
_cell.angle_gamma   90.00
#
_symmetry.space_group_name_H-M   'P 1'
#
loop_
_entity.id
_entity.type
_entity.pdbx_description
1 polymer ?
#
loop_
_entity_poly.entity_id
_entity_poly.type
_entity_poly.pdbx_seq_one_letter_code
_entity_poly.pdbx_strand_id
1 'polypeptide(L)'
;MKCVWVENSFDGMIPALQARKFDAINSSMSQTEKRAKAIDFSHKIYANFEALVVRGGSALVTMPESLNEKHIGVLQGSTQEAYARKHWTNGVDIVPYPSQDQVWNDLAGGRLDAALVSGPTAESGFLKTAQGRDFGFA
;
A
#
# COMPACT_ATOMS: atom_id res chain seq x y z
N MET A 1 27.97 13.08 2.79
CA MET A 1 26.93 13.13 1.73
C MET A 1 25.73 13.91 2.24
N LYS A 2 25.10 14.74 1.42
CA LYS A 2 23.85 15.45 1.74
C LYS A 2 22.70 14.74 1.01
N CYS A 3 21.66 14.35 1.74
CA CYS A 3 20.45 13.76 1.17
C CYS A 3 19.42 14.87 0.92
N VAL A 4 18.76 14.84 -0.23
CA VAL A 4 17.65 15.73 -0.58
C VAL A 4 16.46 14.84 -0.91
N TRP A 5 15.36 15.01 -0.19
CA TRP A 5 14.13 14.27 -0.41
C TRP A 5 13.36 14.86 -1.58
N VAL A 6 12.86 13.99 -2.46
CA VAL A 6 12.01 14.34 -3.59
C VAL A 6 10.74 13.53 -3.48
N GLU A 7 9.60 14.20 -3.38
CA GLU A 7 8.29 13.55 -3.37
C GLU A 7 7.87 13.19 -4.81
N ASN A 8 7.31 11.99 -4.97
CA ASN A 8 6.85 11.47 -6.26
C ASN A 8 5.74 10.44 -6.03
N SER A 9 4.84 10.25 -7.00
CA SER A 9 3.88 9.14 -6.95
C SER A 9 4.61 7.80 -6.96
N PHE A 10 4.10 6.82 -6.21
CA PHE A 10 4.78 5.53 -6.03
C PHE A 10 4.98 4.78 -7.36
N ASP A 11 3.94 4.76 -8.20
CA ASP A 11 3.96 4.11 -9.51
C ASP A 11 4.95 4.76 -10.50
N GLY A 12 5.23 6.05 -10.33
CA GLY A 12 6.18 6.81 -11.14
C GLY A 12 7.64 6.69 -10.69
N MET A 13 7.93 6.05 -9.54
CA MET A 13 9.28 6.10 -8.96
C MET A 13 10.33 5.37 -9.80
N ILE A 14 10.02 4.19 -10.33
CA ILE A 14 10.98 3.42 -11.17
C ILE A 14 11.30 4.17 -12.47
N PRO A 15 10.30 4.64 -13.25
CA PRO A 15 10.58 5.47 -14.43
C PRO A 15 11.38 6.74 -14.10
N ALA A 16 11.08 7.41 -12.99
CA ALA A 16 11.79 8.62 -12.57
C ALA A 16 13.25 8.35 -12.17
N LEU A 17 13.52 7.21 -11.51
CA LEU A 17 14.88 6.74 -11.20
C LEU A 17 15.66 6.48 -12.50
N GLN A 18 15.06 5.75 -13.45
CA GLN A 18 15.69 5.46 -14.75
C GLN A 18 15.95 6.74 -15.57
N ALA A 19 15.07 7.73 -15.45
CA ALA A 19 15.22 9.06 -16.03
C ALA A 19 16.17 9.98 -15.24
N ARG A 20 16.82 9.49 -14.18
CA ARG A 20 17.77 10.22 -13.32
C ARG A 20 17.19 11.48 -12.68
N LYS A 21 15.91 11.47 -12.32
CA LYS A 21 15.28 12.56 -11.55
C LYS A 21 15.68 12.55 -10.07
N PHE A 22 16.13 11.40 -9.57
CA PHE A 22 16.73 11.18 -8.25
C PHE A 22 17.60 9.91 -8.32
N ASP A 23 18.44 9.72 -7.32
CA ASP A 23 19.49 8.68 -7.34
C ASP A 23 19.10 7.38 -6.60
N ALA A 24 18.08 7.43 -5.74
CA ALA A 24 17.65 6.28 -4.96
C ALA A 24 16.15 6.35 -4.61
N ILE A 25 15.53 5.20 -4.41
CA ILE A 25 14.16 5.07 -3.92
C ILE A 25 14.20 4.56 -2.48
N ASN A 26 13.66 5.34 -1.54
CA ASN A 26 13.41 4.89 -0.17
C ASN A 26 11.93 5.11 0.17
N SER A 27 11.09 4.16 -0.25
CA SER A 27 9.63 4.26 -0.15
C SER A 27 8.95 2.91 0.04
N SER A 28 9.52 2.04 0.89
CA SER A 28 8.95 0.70 1.19
C SER A 28 8.71 -0.17 -0.06
N MET A 29 9.55 -0.04 -1.09
CA MET A 29 9.35 -0.72 -2.36
C MET A 29 9.76 -2.19 -2.28
N SER A 30 8.79 -3.10 -2.40
CA SER A 30 9.05 -4.54 -2.49
C SER A 30 9.92 -4.89 -3.70
N GLN A 31 10.97 -5.68 -3.48
CA GLN A 31 11.79 -6.27 -4.53
C GLN A 31 11.02 -7.42 -5.20
N THR A 32 10.46 -7.16 -6.38
CA THR A 32 9.84 -8.20 -7.22
C THR A 32 10.75 -8.53 -8.39
N GLU A 33 10.63 -9.71 -8.99
CA GLU A 33 11.42 -10.07 -10.18
C GLU A 33 11.30 -9.03 -11.30
N LYS A 34 10.07 -8.51 -11.53
CA LYS A 34 9.84 -7.47 -12.53
C LYS A 34 10.65 -6.20 -12.24
N ARG A 35 10.71 -5.77 -10.97
CA ARG A 35 11.46 -4.57 -10.57
C ARG A 35 12.96 -4.82 -10.56
N ALA A 36 13.41 -5.99 -10.12
CA ALA A 36 14.81 -6.39 -10.11
C ALA A 36 15.42 -6.51 -11.53
N LYS A 37 14.60 -6.73 -12.55
CA LYS A 37 15.02 -6.64 -13.96
C LYS A 37 15.21 -5.20 -14.46
N ALA A 38 14.66 -4.21 -13.76
CA ALA A 38 14.64 -2.81 -14.17
C ALA A 38 15.59 -1.92 -13.37
N ILE A 39 15.81 -2.23 -12.09
CA ILE A 39 16.62 -1.48 -11.13
C ILE A 39 17.33 -2.43 -10.15
N ASP A 40 18.46 -1.98 -9.62
CA ASP A 40 19.14 -2.67 -8.51
C ASP A 40 18.48 -2.34 -7.17
N PHE A 41 18.59 -3.28 -6.22
CA PHE A 41 18.10 -3.13 -4.85
C PHE A 41 19.27 -3.23 -3.86
N SER A 42 19.16 -2.53 -2.74
CA SER A 42 20.06 -2.72 -1.59
C SER A 42 19.83 -4.09 -0.94
N HIS A 43 20.59 -4.38 0.11
CA HIS A 43 20.20 -5.43 1.05
C HIS A 43 18.81 -5.11 1.64
N LYS A 44 18.07 -6.16 2.02
CA LYS A 44 16.75 -6.04 2.63
C LYS A 44 16.84 -5.25 3.93
N ILE A 45 16.13 -4.12 4.01
CA ILE A 45 16.16 -3.22 5.16
C ILE A 45 15.26 -3.74 6.30
N TYR A 46 14.11 -4.31 5.98
CA TYR A 46 13.21 -4.95 6.95
C TYR A 46 12.32 -6.00 6.28
N ALA A 47 11.75 -6.89 7.09
CA ALA A 47 10.69 -7.78 6.65
C ALA A 47 9.35 -7.04 6.67
N ASN A 48 8.60 -7.15 5.58
CA ASN A 48 7.21 -6.72 5.49
C ASN A 48 6.29 -7.93 5.52
N PHE A 49 5.08 -7.71 6.00
CA PHE A 49 3.94 -8.57 5.77
C PHE A 49 2.83 -7.71 5.16
N GLU A 50 1.97 -8.32 4.38
CA GLU A 50 0.78 -7.66 3.84
C GLU A 50 -0.37 -7.83 4.82
N ALA A 51 -1.14 -6.76 5.03
CA ALA A 51 -2.23 -6.75 5.98
C ALA A 51 -3.41 -5.94 5.46
N LEU A 52 -4.60 -6.36 5.88
CA LEU A 52 -5.83 -5.61 5.68
C LEU A 52 -6.07 -4.75 6.91
N VAL A 53 -6.18 -3.44 6.72
CA VAL A 53 -6.58 -2.49 7.78
C VAL A 53 -8.08 -2.26 7.67
N VAL A 54 -8.78 -2.48 8.77
CA VAL A 54 -10.24 -2.38 8.88
C VAL A 54 -10.63 -1.55 10.09
N ARG A 55 -11.87 -1.06 10.10
CA ARG A 55 -12.44 -0.42 11.30
C ARG A 55 -12.60 -1.46 12.42
N GLY A 56 -12.36 -1.05 13.66
CA GLY A 56 -12.57 -1.90 14.84
C GLY A 56 -13.99 -2.46 14.89
N GLY A 57 -14.11 -3.75 15.21
CA GLY A 57 -15.38 -4.48 15.20
C GLY A 57 -15.84 -4.95 13.81
N SER A 58 -15.07 -4.69 12.74
CA SER A 58 -15.32 -5.29 11.44
C SER A 58 -15.13 -6.80 11.47
N ALA A 59 -16.00 -7.53 10.77
CA ALA A 59 -15.89 -8.97 10.56
C ALA A 59 -15.12 -9.32 9.27
N LEU A 60 -14.62 -8.31 8.55
CA LEU A 60 -13.83 -8.53 7.35
C LEU A 60 -12.52 -9.23 7.71
N VAL A 61 -12.13 -10.19 6.87
CA VAL A 61 -10.86 -10.91 6.98
C VAL A 61 -10.19 -10.92 5.60
N THR A 62 -8.95 -11.38 5.52
CA THR A 62 -8.22 -11.54 4.26
C THR A 62 -8.70 -12.73 3.42
N MET A 63 -9.99 -13.07 3.49
CA MET A 63 -10.62 -14.12 2.65
C MET A 63 -11.50 -13.46 1.59
N PRO A 64 -11.32 -13.78 0.29
CA PRO A 64 -12.05 -13.13 -0.81
C PRO A 64 -13.57 -13.11 -0.61
N GLU A 65 -14.14 -14.18 -0.06
CA GLU A 65 -15.58 -14.32 0.19
C GLU A 65 -16.11 -13.27 1.16
N SER A 66 -15.31 -12.90 2.16
CA SER A 66 -15.68 -11.84 3.13
C SER A 66 -15.59 -10.44 2.53
N LEU A 67 -14.83 -10.28 1.44
CA LEU A 67 -14.55 -9.00 0.79
C LEU A 67 -15.50 -8.71 -0.39
N ASN A 68 -16.44 -9.61 -0.69
CA ASN A 68 -17.38 -9.39 -1.78
C ASN A 68 -18.20 -8.11 -1.57
N GLU A 69 -18.36 -7.32 -2.64
CA GLU A 69 -19.02 -6.02 -2.65
C GLU A 69 -18.41 -5.02 -1.65
N LYS A 70 -17.13 -5.20 -1.26
CA LYS A 70 -16.40 -4.25 -0.41
C LYS A 70 -15.47 -3.40 -1.26
N HIS A 71 -15.31 -2.15 -0.84
CA HIS A 71 -14.39 -1.18 -1.42
C HIS A 71 -13.05 -1.26 -0.70
N ILE A 72 -12.03 -1.79 -1.38
CA ILE A 72 -10.70 -2.00 -0.82
C ILE A 72 -9.71 -1.03 -1.43
N GLY A 73 -9.19 -0.12 -0.61
CA GLY A 73 -8.19 0.85 -1.03
C GLY A 73 -6.81 0.22 -1.16
N VAL A 74 -6.12 0.53 -2.25
CA VAL A 74 -4.73 0.11 -2.50
C VAL A 74 -3.91 1.27 -3.06
N LEU A 75 -2.60 1.26 -2.80
CA LEU A 75 -1.68 2.20 -3.43
C LEU A 75 -1.45 1.78 -4.90
N GLN A 76 -1.58 2.72 -5.83
CA GLN A 76 -1.38 2.47 -7.25
C GLN A 76 0.06 2.02 -7.54
N GLY A 77 0.21 0.97 -8.34
CA GLY A 77 1.51 0.40 -8.73
C GLY A 77 2.17 -0.47 -7.65
N SER A 78 1.48 -0.71 -6.54
CA SER A 78 1.95 -1.51 -5.41
C SER A 78 1.85 -3.03 -5.66
N THR A 79 2.51 -3.83 -4.81
CA THR A 79 2.36 -5.30 -4.85
C THR A 79 0.99 -5.74 -4.37
N GLN A 80 0.37 -4.96 -3.49
CA GLN A 80 -0.95 -5.14 -2.91
C GLN A 80 -2.04 -4.97 -3.99
N GLU A 81 -1.95 -3.93 -4.81
CA GLU A 81 -2.85 -3.77 -5.97
C GLU A 81 -2.76 -4.98 -6.90
N ALA A 82 -1.54 -5.37 -7.28
CA ALA A 82 -1.34 -6.49 -8.20
C ALA A 82 -1.88 -7.81 -7.62
N TYR A 83 -1.69 -8.04 -6.31
CA TYR A 83 -2.23 -9.20 -5.61
C TYR A 83 -3.76 -9.19 -5.59
N ALA A 84 -4.36 -8.09 -5.13
CA ALA A 84 -5.81 -7.94 -5.03
C ALA A 84 -6.49 -8.15 -6.38
N ARG A 85 -6.01 -7.50 -7.44
CA ARG A 85 -6.57 -7.67 -8.80
C ARG A 85 -6.46 -9.09 -9.34
N LYS A 86 -5.44 -9.85 -8.92
CA LYS A 86 -5.23 -11.22 -9.36
C LYS A 86 -6.09 -12.22 -8.59
N HIS A 87 -6.30 -12.00 -7.30
CA HIS A 87 -6.86 -12.99 -6.38
C HIS A 87 -8.28 -12.69 -5.90
N TRP A 88 -8.72 -11.43 -5.95
CA TRP A 88 -10.05 -11.01 -5.48
C TRP A 88 -10.96 -10.69 -6.66
N THR A 89 -11.29 -11.73 -7.44
CA THR A 89 -12.07 -11.62 -8.69
C THR A 89 -13.57 -11.75 -8.48
N ASN A 90 -14.02 -11.91 -7.23
CA ASN A 90 -15.36 -12.30 -6.84
C ASN A 90 -16.26 -11.11 -6.45
N GLY A 91 -16.16 -9.97 -7.15
CA GLY A 91 -17.01 -8.79 -6.89
C GLY A 91 -16.44 -7.79 -5.87
N VAL A 92 -15.17 -7.94 -5.47
CA VAL A 92 -14.46 -6.96 -4.65
C VAL A 92 -14.12 -5.72 -5.49
N ASP A 93 -14.43 -4.53 -5.00
CA ASP A 93 -14.08 -3.28 -5.67
C ASP A 93 -12.69 -2.81 -5.24
N ILE A 94 -11.71 -2.94 -6.13
CA ILE A 94 -10.33 -2.54 -5.87
C ILE A 94 -10.12 -1.10 -6.31
N VAL A 95 -9.99 -0.21 -5.34
CA VAL A 95 -9.90 1.24 -5.56
C VAL A 95 -8.43 1.69 -5.44
N PRO A 96 -7.73 1.94 -6.56
CA PRO A 96 -6.35 2.42 -6.52
C PRO A 96 -6.29 3.92 -6.22
N TYR A 97 -5.33 4.31 -5.40
CA TYR A 97 -5.05 5.72 -5.09
C TYR A 97 -3.60 6.08 -5.43
N PRO A 98 -3.32 7.31 -5.90
CA PRO A 98 -1.96 7.76 -6.21
C PRO A 98 -1.09 8.00 -4.96
N SER A 99 -1.69 8.08 -3.77
CA SER A 99 -0.99 8.26 -2.49
C SER A 99 -1.62 7.45 -1.37
N GLN A 100 -0.81 7.04 -0.39
CA GLN A 100 -1.29 6.29 0.77
C GLN A 100 -2.16 7.17 1.69
N ASP A 101 -1.89 8.48 1.77
CA ASP A 101 -2.67 9.41 2.58
C ASP A 101 -4.11 9.52 2.10
N GLN A 102 -4.35 9.45 0.78
CA GLN A 102 -5.71 9.42 0.24
C GLN A 102 -6.44 8.12 0.62
N VAL A 103 -5.75 6.98 0.64
CA VAL A 103 -6.31 5.72 1.15
C VAL A 103 -6.76 5.88 2.61
N TRP A 104 -5.91 6.50 3.46
CA TRP A 104 -6.23 6.76 4.86
C TRP A 104 -7.40 7.70 5.06
N ASN A 105 -7.47 8.77 4.28
CA ASN A 105 -8.58 9.72 4.34
C ASN A 105 -9.91 9.08 3.95
N ASP A 106 -9.92 8.27 2.91
CA ASP A 106 -11.12 7.60 2.41
C ASP A 106 -11.56 6.45 3.34
N LEU A 107 -10.60 5.71 3.92
CA LEU A 107 -10.88 4.69 4.94
C LEU A 107 -11.44 5.31 6.23
N ALA A 108 -10.80 6.37 6.73
CA ALA A 108 -11.26 7.09 7.91
C ALA A 108 -12.68 7.67 7.71
N GLY A 109 -12.91 8.25 6.53
CA GLY A 109 -14.20 8.81 6.11
C GLY A 109 -15.27 7.79 5.76
N GLY A 110 -14.97 6.49 5.79
CA GLY A 110 -15.92 5.41 5.52
C GLY A 110 -16.29 5.25 4.04
N ARG A 111 -15.49 5.80 3.12
CA ARG A 111 -15.60 5.55 1.67
C ARG A 111 -14.97 4.23 1.26
N LEU A 112 -14.06 3.70 2.07
CA LEU A 112 -13.48 2.37 1.92
C LEU A 112 -13.89 1.51 3.13
N ASP A 113 -14.14 0.23 2.86
CA ASP A 113 -14.38 -0.77 3.88
C ASP A 113 -13.08 -1.25 4.51
N ALA A 114 -12.00 -1.29 3.73
CA ALA A 114 -10.68 -1.68 4.17
C ALA A 114 -9.57 -1.10 3.28
N ALA A 115 -8.32 -1.25 3.73
CA ALA A 115 -7.14 -0.97 2.93
C ALA A 115 -6.15 -2.14 2.97
N LEU A 116 -5.67 -2.58 1.81
CA LEU A 116 -4.61 -3.58 1.73
C LEU A 116 -3.25 -2.88 1.59
N VAL A 117 -2.39 -3.06 2.58
CA VAL A 117 -1.12 -2.35 2.71
C VAL A 117 -0.06 -3.21 3.41
N SER A 118 1.20 -2.78 3.38
CA SER A 118 2.22 -3.39 4.24
C SER A 118 2.00 -3.03 5.72
N GLY A 119 2.22 -4.00 6.62
CA GLY A 119 2.09 -3.83 8.07
C GLY A 119 2.89 -2.64 8.63
N PRO A 120 4.20 -2.49 8.32
CA PRO A 120 4.98 -1.35 8.79
C PRO A 120 4.44 0.01 8.31
N THR A 121 3.91 0.08 7.08
CA THR A 121 3.27 1.30 6.56
C THR A 121 1.93 1.58 7.26
N ALA A 122 1.11 0.57 7.52
CA ALA A 122 -0.11 0.71 8.33
C ALA A 122 0.20 1.22 9.74
N GLU A 123 1.16 0.60 10.42
CA GLU A 123 1.49 0.95 11.80
C GLU A 123 1.98 2.39 11.92
N SER A 124 2.99 2.77 11.13
CA SER A 124 3.64 4.07 11.23
C SER A 124 2.83 5.18 10.57
N GLY A 125 2.14 4.88 9.46
CA GLY A 125 1.40 5.87 8.68
C GLY A 125 -0.05 6.10 9.12
N PHE A 126 -0.64 5.19 9.90
CA PHE A 126 -2.06 5.29 10.23
C PHE A 126 -2.42 4.82 11.65
N LEU A 127 -2.16 3.57 12.00
CA LEU A 127 -2.67 2.95 13.24
C LEU A 127 -2.14 3.60 14.53
N LYS A 128 -0.93 4.18 14.50
CA LYS A 128 -0.36 4.93 15.64
C LYS A 128 -0.73 6.42 15.66
N THR A 129 -1.60 6.87 14.76
CA THR A 129 -2.08 8.26 14.67
C THR A 129 -3.46 8.42 15.33
N ALA A 130 -3.89 9.66 15.53
CA ALA A 130 -5.24 9.95 16.02
C ALA A 130 -6.34 9.46 15.05
N GLN A 131 -6.09 9.47 13.74
CA GLN A 131 -7.04 9.06 12.71
C GLN A 131 -7.25 7.53 12.70
N GLY A 132 -6.20 6.77 13.01
CA GLY A 132 -6.22 5.31 13.03
C GLY A 132 -6.68 4.67 14.35
N ARG A 133 -7.03 5.46 15.38
CA ARG A 133 -7.33 4.95 16.73
C ARG A 133 -8.45 3.90 16.78
N ASP A 134 -9.40 3.99 15.85
CA ASP A 134 -10.59 3.14 15.76
C ASP A 134 -10.42 2.04 14.69
N PHE A 135 -9.18 1.76 14.28
CA PHE A 135 -8.83 0.81 13.24
C PHE A 135 -7.80 -0.20 13.73
N GLY A 136 -7.73 -1.34 13.04
CA GLY A 136 -6.78 -2.40 13.34
C GLY A 136 -6.55 -3.30 12.14
N PHE A 137 -5.67 -4.28 12.33
CA PHE A 137 -5.54 -5.37 11.37
C PHE A 137 -6.74 -6.31 11.50
N ALA A 138 -7.20 -6.81 10.35
CA ALA A 138 -8.22 -7.86 10.25
C ALA A 138 -7.69 -9.23 10.72
#